data_AF-A0A6C2URB0-F1
#
_entry.id   AF-A0A6C2URB0-F1
#
_cell.length_a   1.000
_cell.length_b   1.000
_cell.length_c   1.000
_cell.angle_alpha   90.00
_cell.angle_beta   90.00
_cell.angle_gamma   90.00
#
_symmetry.space_group_name_H-M   'P 1'
#
loop_
_entity.id
_entity.type
_entity.pdbx_description
1 polymer ?
#
loop_
_entity_poly.entity_id
_entity_poly.type
_entity_poly.pdbx_seq_one_letter_code
_entity_poly.pdbx_strand_id
1 'polypeptide(L)'
;MKKLLFIMALFVAAGSAFAQGDIETAAAAAAEQTNLWSLIKTGGWAMWPLGMFSFFMVALIIQNFISLRPKTLLHSEQMPELIKMMIEKKSKTALIYCRKHPSMFANTFGAGLERCLDGESEIDFVKVKESVEEASVEQMSKLMKPIDYLSIIGASSPMLGLLGTVSGMIKAFHTMGALGMGKPELLAANIGEALITTATGLIIAIPAMFFFFFFKKGFQKTLATLGRNMGFLFDALQTGKEPISFMDLEALEALDGE
;
A
#
# COMPACT_ATOMS: atom_id res chain seq x y z
N MET A 1 18.55 13.33 -6.66
CA MET A 1 17.31 12.79 -7.25
C MET A 1 17.27 12.84 -8.78
N LYS A 2 17.68 13.96 -9.44
CA LYS A 2 17.76 14.02 -10.92
C LYS A 2 18.73 13.00 -11.56
N LYS A 3 19.90 12.72 -10.96
CA LYS A 3 20.86 11.73 -11.46
C LYS A 3 20.36 10.27 -11.40
N LEU A 4 19.52 9.93 -10.41
CA LEU A 4 18.97 8.58 -10.26
C LEU A 4 17.84 8.31 -11.27
N LEU A 5 17.02 9.33 -11.54
CA LEU A 5 16.01 9.30 -12.62
C LEU A 5 16.65 9.24 -14.01
N PHE A 6 17.79 9.92 -14.22
CA PHE A 6 18.50 9.89 -15.50
C PHE A 6 19.18 8.53 -15.76
N ILE A 7 19.75 7.90 -14.72
CA ILE A 7 20.33 6.54 -14.83
C ILE A 7 19.25 5.49 -15.05
N MET A 8 18.07 5.64 -14.41
CA MET A 8 16.93 4.75 -14.63
C MET A 8 16.32 4.93 -16.03
N ALA A 9 16.29 6.17 -16.56
CA ALA A 9 15.88 6.43 -17.94
C ALA A 9 16.89 5.90 -18.98
N LEU A 10 18.19 5.95 -18.67
CA LEU A 10 19.25 5.36 -19.51
C LEU A 10 19.21 3.84 -19.51
N PHE A 11 18.84 3.20 -18.39
CA PHE A 11 18.71 1.74 -18.32
C PHE A 11 17.46 1.23 -19.08
N VAL A 12 16.37 2.02 -19.07
CA VAL A 12 15.18 1.73 -19.88
C VAL A 12 15.45 1.93 -21.37
N ALA A 13 16.22 2.93 -21.76
CA ALA A 13 16.57 3.19 -23.17
C ALA A 13 17.61 2.19 -23.73
N ALA A 14 18.54 1.70 -22.92
CA ALA A 14 19.54 0.72 -23.35
C ALA A 14 18.96 -0.71 -23.46
N GLY A 15 17.95 -1.05 -22.64
CA GLY A 15 17.26 -2.34 -22.71
C GLY A 15 16.43 -2.53 -23.98
N SER A 16 15.92 -1.44 -24.56
CA SER A 16 15.19 -1.45 -25.83
C SER A 16 16.08 -1.64 -27.06
N ALA A 17 17.38 -1.36 -26.98
CA ALA A 17 18.26 -1.41 -28.16
C ALA A 17 18.81 -2.81 -28.50
N PHE A 18 18.80 -3.76 -27.55
CA PHE A 18 19.42 -5.08 -27.74
C PHE A 18 18.44 -6.25 -27.95
N ALA A 19 17.12 -6.01 -27.97
CA ALA A 19 16.13 -7.09 -28.05
C ALA A 19 15.11 -6.94 -29.20
N GLN A 20 15.28 -5.92 -30.06
CA GLN A 20 14.25 -5.49 -30.99
C GLN A 20 14.19 -6.27 -32.33
N GLY A 21 15.06 -7.27 -32.53
CA GLY A 21 15.09 -8.04 -33.78
C GLY A 21 14.10 -9.21 -33.86
N ASP A 22 13.82 -9.89 -32.74
CA ASP A 22 13.08 -11.18 -32.74
C ASP A 22 11.74 -11.14 -32.01
N ILE A 23 11.40 -10.02 -31.36
CA ILE A 23 10.15 -9.87 -30.59
C ILE A 23 9.01 -9.31 -31.44
N GLU A 24 9.31 -8.55 -32.50
CA GLU A 24 8.31 -7.90 -33.35
C GLU A 24 7.46 -8.89 -34.16
N THR A 25 8.06 -10.00 -34.61
CA THR A 25 7.36 -11.07 -35.36
C THR A 25 6.52 -11.99 -34.47
N ALA A 26 6.86 -12.15 -33.19
CA ALA A 26 6.05 -12.91 -32.23
C ALA A 26 4.92 -12.07 -31.61
N ALA A 27 5.15 -10.76 -31.42
CA ALA A 27 4.13 -9.83 -30.89
C ALA A 27 3.05 -9.49 -31.93
N ALA A 28 3.38 -9.43 -33.21
CA ALA A 28 2.41 -9.16 -34.28
C ALA A 28 1.40 -10.30 -34.48
N ALA A 29 1.80 -11.56 -34.28
CA ALA A 29 0.90 -12.72 -34.41
C ALA A 29 -0.07 -12.90 -33.22
N ALA A 30 0.25 -12.35 -32.04
CA ALA A 30 -0.63 -12.37 -30.87
C ALA A 30 -1.64 -11.21 -30.85
N ALA A 31 -1.41 -10.17 -31.65
CA ALA A 31 -2.23 -8.97 -31.70
C ALA A 31 -3.39 -9.06 -32.71
N GLU A 32 -3.40 -10.06 -33.59
CA GLU A 32 -4.44 -10.22 -34.60
C GLU A 32 -5.53 -11.20 -34.12
N GLN A 33 -6.49 -10.67 -33.36
CA GLN A 33 -7.70 -11.30 -32.81
C GLN A 33 -7.60 -12.06 -31.47
N THR A 34 -7.35 -11.37 -30.35
CA THR A 34 -7.96 -11.76 -29.07
C THR A 34 -8.54 -10.56 -28.32
N ASN A 35 -9.83 -10.31 -28.51
CA ASN A 35 -10.59 -9.41 -27.63
C ASN A 35 -10.44 -9.88 -26.16
N LEU A 36 -10.43 -8.98 -25.17
CA LEU A 36 -10.50 -9.36 -23.74
C LEU A 36 -11.66 -10.35 -23.48
N TRP A 37 -12.73 -10.19 -24.24
CA TRP A 37 -13.89 -11.08 -24.28
C TRP A 37 -13.61 -12.48 -24.82
N SER A 38 -12.73 -12.64 -25.82
CA SER A 38 -12.32 -13.96 -26.30
C SER A 38 -11.35 -14.63 -25.33
N LEU A 39 -10.48 -13.86 -24.65
CA LEU A 39 -9.62 -14.41 -23.59
C LEU A 39 -10.45 -14.98 -22.42
N ILE A 40 -11.49 -14.26 -22.00
CA ILE A 40 -12.42 -14.69 -20.93
C ILE A 40 -13.23 -15.92 -21.34
N LYS A 41 -13.66 -16.02 -22.61
CA LYS A 41 -14.35 -17.20 -23.11
C LYS A 41 -13.45 -18.43 -23.25
N THR A 42 -12.18 -18.23 -23.57
CA THR A 42 -11.22 -19.33 -23.80
C THR A 42 -10.58 -19.85 -22.52
N GLY A 43 -10.37 -19.02 -21.49
CA GLY A 43 -9.70 -19.42 -20.23
C GLY A 43 -10.58 -20.18 -19.22
N GLY A 44 -11.76 -20.64 -19.62
CA GLY A 44 -12.63 -21.47 -18.79
C GLY A 44 -13.19 -20.79 -17.53
N TRP A 45 -13.60 -21.60 -16.55
CA TRP A 45 -14.27 -21.12 -15.33
C TRP A 45 -13.35 -20.30 -14.42
N ALA A 46 -12.05 -20.56 -14.44
CA ALA A 46 -11.05 -19.89 -13.61
C ALA A 46 -10.79 -18.42 -14.01
N MET A 47 -11.23 -18.01 -15.21
CA MET A 47 -11.17 -16.61 -15.64
C MET A 47 -12.11 -15.67 -14.87
N TRP A 48 -13.24 -16.17 -14.37
CA TRP A 48 -14.20 -15.35 -13.60
C TRP A 48 -13.59 -14.81 -12.29
N PRO A 49 -13.01 -15.67 -11.42
CA PRO A 49 -12.31 -15.22 -10.22
C PRO A 49 -11.11 -14.30 -10.52
N LEU A 50 -10.33 -14.59 -11.58
CA LEU A 50 -9.19 -13.76 -11.98
C LEU A 50 -9.63 -12.37 -12.46
N GLY A 51 -10.72 -12.29 -13.23
CA GLY A 51 -11.33 -11.02 -13.64
C GLY A 51 -11.77 -10.19 -12.44
N MET A 52 -12.39 -10.82 -11.44
CA MET A 52 -12.76 -10.16 -10.20
C MET A 52 -11.52 -9.60 -9.47
N PHE A 53 -10.46 -10.39 -9.35
CA PHE A 53 -9.20 -9.95 -8.73
C PHE A 53 -8.53 -8.80 -9.48
N SER A 54 -8.59 -8.78 -10.81
CA SER A 54 -8.09 -7.66 -11.63
C SER A 54 -8.83 -6.36 -11.34
N PHE A 55 -10.17 -6.42 -11.27
CA PHE A 55 -11.00 -5.26 -10.92
C PHE A 55 -10.70 -4.74 -9.51
N PHE A 56 -10.68 -5.64 -8.51
CA PHE A 56 -10.36 -5.26 -7.12
C PHE A 56 -8.94 -4.73 -6.98
N MET A 57 -7.97 -5.29 -7.71
CA MET A 57 -6.59 -4.79 -7.72
C MET A 57 -6.57 -3.32 -8.14
N VAL A 58 -7.21 -2.96 -9.25
CA VAL A 58 -7.25 -1.57 -9.73
C VAL A 58 -7.97 -0.67 -8.73
N ALA A 59 -9.11 -1.09 -8.20
CA ALA A 59 -9.87 -0.33 -7.20
C ALA A 59 -9.02 -0.05 -5.94
N LEU A 60 -8.31 -1.06 -5.44
CA LEU A 60 -7.43 -0.94 -4.27
C LEU A 60 -6.21 -0.07 -4.56
N ILE A 61 -5.62 -0.14 -5.76
CA ILE A 61 -4.51 0.74 -6.15
C ILE A 61 -4.96 2.21 -6.11
N ILE A 62 -6.12 2.52 -6.69
CA ILE A 62 -6.67 3.87 -6.70
C ILE A 62 -6.96 4.33 -5.27
N GLN A 63 -7.64 3.50 -4.48
CA GLN A 63 -7.96 3.81 -3.08
C GLN A 63 -6.70 4.05 -2.24
N ASN A 64 -5.68 3.19 -2.37
CA ASN A 64 -4.40 3.37 -1.68
C ASN A 64 -3.68 4.64 -2.13
N PHE A 65 -3.73 4.98 -3.42
CA PHE A 65 -3.08 6.19 -3.93
C PHE A 65 -3.71 7.48 -3.38
N ILE A 66 -5.01 7.47 -3.11
CA ILE A 66 -5.72 8.59 -2.47
C ILE A 66 -5.41 8.62 -0.97
N SER A 67 -5.50 7.47 -0.29
CA SER A 67 -5.27 7.36 1.17
C SER A 67 -3.83 7.62 1.59
N LEU A 68 -2.83 7.22 0.79
CA LEU A 68 -1.40 7.39 1.12
C LEU A 68 -0.82 8.77 0.78
N ARG A 69 -1.65 9.74 0.39
CA ARG A 69 -1.15 11.09 0.10
C ARG A 69 -0.54 11.72 1.36
N PRO A 70 0.76 12.11 1.33
CA PRO A 70 1.47 12.61 2.52
C PRO A 70 0.82 13.86 3.11
N LYS A 71 0.24 14.71 2.25
CA LYS A 71 -0.49 15.93 2.66
C LYS A 71 -1.71 15.62 3.53
N THR A 72 -2.34 14.46 3.39
CA THR A 72 -3.50 14.08 4.20
C THR A 72 -3.10 13.40 5.51
N LEU A 73 -1.94 12.74 5.53
CA LEU A 73 -1.51 11.88 6.64
C LEU A 73 -0.71 12.62 7.72
N LEU A 74 0.15 13.55 7.31
CA LEU A 74 1.02 14.32 8.22
C LEU A 74 1.07 15.78 7.78
N HIS A 75 0.19 16.61 8.36
CA HIS A 75 0.35 18.06 8.27
C HIS A 75 1.48 18.48 9.22
N SER A 76 2.72 18.39 8.75
CA SER A 76 3.90 18.84 9.51
C SER A 76 3.84 20.32 9.91
N GLU A 77 3.06 21.12 9.18
CA GLU A 77 2.83 22.55 9.43
C GLU A 77 2.08 22.81 10.74
N GLN A 78 1.35 21.82 11.25
CA GLN A 78 0.55 21.95 12.47
C GLN A 78 1.35 21.64 13.74
N MET A 79 2.55 21.05 13.61
CA MET A 79 3.36 20.63 14.75
C MET A 79 3.79 21.79 15.66
N PRO A 80 4.27 22.94 15.13
CA PRO A 80 4.70 24.04 16.00
C PRO A 80 3.55 24.62 16.84
N GLU A 81 2.36 24.72 16.25
CA GLU A 81 1.17 25.24 16.94
C GLU A 81 0.69 24.26 18.02
N LEU A 82 0.71 22.95 17.72
CA LEU A 82 0.40 21.90 18.69
C LEU A 82 1.43 21.86 19.83
N ILE A 83 2.73 21.92 19.53
CA ILE A 83 3.80 21.97 20.55
C ILE A 83 3.57 23.16 21.49
N LYS A 84 3.28 24.34 20.95
CA LYS A 84 2.98 25.53 21.76
C LYS A 84 1.76 25.33 22.67
N MET A 85 0.68 24.73 22.16
CA MET A 85 -0.51 24.42 22.97
C MET A 85 -0.22 23.39 24.08
N MET A 86 0.70 22.45 23.83
CA MET A 86 1.13 21.46 24.82
C MET A 86 2.00 22.07 25.91
N ILE A 87 2.91 23.00 25.55
CA ILE A 87 3.72 23.77 26.51
C ILE A 87 2.82 24.63 27.41
N GLU A 88 1.80 25.27 26.84
CA GLU A 88 0.81 26.06 27.58
C GLU A 88 -0.16 25.20 28.41
N LYS A 89 -0.03 23.86 28.38
CA LYS A 89 -0.91 22.87 29.04
C LYS A 89 -2.40 23.04 28.71
N LYS A 90 -2.72 23.55 27.52
CA LYS A 90 -4.10 23.79 27.06
C LYS A 90 -4.67 22.57 26.32
N SER A 91 -4.84 21.45 27.03
CA SER A 91 -5.29 20.17 26.46
C SER A 91 -6.64 20.25 25.74
N LYS A 92 -7.58 21.08 26.23
CA LYS A 92 -8.89 21.32 25.57
C LYS A 92 -8.74 22.01 24.22
N THR A 93 -7.87 23.02 24.13
CA THR A 93 -7.62 23.78 22.90
C THR A 93 -6.90 22.90 21.87
N ALA A 94 -5.93 22.10 22.31
CA ALA A 94 -5.24 21.12 21.47
C ALA A 94 -6.22 20.08 20.88
N LEU A 95 -7.17 19.58 21.67
CA LEU A 95 -8.19 18.65 21.17
C LEU A 95 -9.09 19.29 20.11
N ILE A 96 -9.55 20.52 20.34
CA ILE A 96 -10.38 21.25 19.36
C ILE A 96 -9.61 21.46 18.05
N TYR A 97 -8.33 21.79 18.15
CA TYR A 97 -7.46 21.95 16.98
C TYR A 97 -7.31 20.64 16.19
N CYS A 98 -7.07 19.52 16.88
CA CYS A 98 -7.01 18.20 16.26
C CYS A 98 -8.32 17.82 15.55
N ARG A 99 -9.48 18.13 16.14
CA ARG A 99 -10.79 17.86 15.51
C ARG A 99 -11.08 18.74 14.30
N LYS A 100 -10.56 19.98 14.25
CA LYS A 100 -10.70 20.87 13.10
C LYS A 100 -9.86 20.42 11.90
N HIS A 101 -8.76 19.72 12.14
CA HIS A 101 -7.84 19.26 11.11
C HIS A 101 -7.69 17.73 11.12
N PRO A 102 -8.66 16.98 10.57
CA PRO A 102 -8.61 15.52 10.59
C PRO A 102 -7.44 15.02 9.74
N SER A 103 -6.44 14.49 10.42
CA SER A 103 -5.29 13.78 9.85
C SER A 103 -5.03 12.55 10.69
N MET A 104 -4.23 11.60 10.20
CA MET A 104 -3.83 10.44 11.02
C MET A 104 -3.22 10.89 12.34
N PHE A 105 -2.31 11.86 12.29
CA PHE A 105 -1.71 12.43 13.48
C PHE A 105 -2.75 13.04 14.44
N ALA A 106 -3.63 13.90 13.91
CA ALA A 106 -4.61 14.61 14.73
C ALA A 106 -5.67 13.66 15.33
N ASN A 107 -6.09 12.62 14.60
CA ASN A 107 -7.03 11.63 15.11
C ASN A 107 -6.39 10.79 16.22
N THR A 108 -5.14 10.38 16.06
CA THR A 108 -4.42 9.61 17.08
C THR A 108 -4.15 10.45 18.33
N PHE A 109 -3.65 11.68 18.16
CA PHE A 109 -3.33 12.55 19.29
C PHE A 109 -4.59 13.08 19.98
N GLY A 110 -5.62 13.43 19.21
CA GLY A 110 -6.91 13.87 19.70
C GLY A 110 -7.62 12.79 20.52
N ALA A 111 -7.58 11.52 20.08
CA ALA A 111 -8.13 10.40 20.84
C ALA A 111 -7.42 10.20 22.19
N GLY A 112 -6.09 10.38 22.24
CA GLY A 112 -5.34 10.37 23.49
C GLY A 112 -5.71 11.53 24.41
N LEU A 113 -5.79 12.76 23.87
CA LEU A 113 -6.21 13.94 24.62
C LEU A 113 -7.64 13.86 25.15
N GLU A 114 -8.56 13.24 24.42
CA GLU A 114 -9.97 13.08 24.83
C GLU A 114 -10.06 12.29 26.14
N ARG A 115 -9.29 11.21 26.24
CA ARG A 115 -9.23 10.35 27.42
C ARG A 115 -8.58 11.03 28.64
N CYS A 116 -7.85 12.13 28.43
CA CYS A 116 -7.27 12.95 29.49
C CYS A 116 -8.26 13.97 30.07
N LEU A 117 -9.28 14.35 29.30
CA LEU A 117 -10.22 15.41 29.67
C LEU A 117 -11.42 14.90 30.46
N ASP A 118 -11.64 13.58 30.48
CA ASP A 118 -12.67 12.91 31.29
C ASP A 118 -12.28 12.76 32.78
N GLY A 119 -11.02 13.05 33.16
CA GLY A 119 -10.55 13.00 34.56
C GLY A 119 -10.48 14.39 35.22
N GLU A 120 -11.08 14.56 36.40
CA GLU A 120 -11.21 15.86 37.09
C GLU A 120 -9.92 16.41 37.74
N SER A 121 -8.81 15.68 37.80
CA SER A 121 -7.62 16.16 38.50
C SER A 121 -6.33 15.50 38.01
N GLU A 122 -5.44 16.36 37.51
CA GLU A 122 -4.09 16.08 36.99
C GLU A 122 -4.00 15.20 35.72
N ILE A 123 -3.24 15.72 34.73
CA ILE A 123 -2.92 14.99 33.51
C ILE A 123 -1.93 13.89 33.90
N ASP A 124 -2.43 12.66 34.00
CA ASP A 124 -1.58 11.48 34.14
C ASP A 124 -0.89 11.18 32.80
N PHE A 125 0.36 11.65 32.67
CA PHE A 125 1.18 11.50 31.46
C PHE A 125 1.32 10.03 31.01
N VAL A 126 1.27 9.07 31.95
CA VAL A 126 1.36 7.64 31.65
C VAL A 126 0.12 7.17 30.91
N LYS A 127 -1.08 7.57 31.37
CA LYS A 127 -2.35 7.26 30.70
C LYS A 127 -2.48 7.95 29.34
N VAL A 128 -1.97 9.18 29.21
CA VAL A 128 -1.94 9.87 27.91
C VAL A 128 -1.10 9.09 26.91
N LYS A 129 0.09 8.65 27.33
CA LYS A 129 0.99 7.87 26.48
C LYS A 129 0.36 6.56 26.05
N GLU A 130 -0.19 5.80 26.99
CA GLU A 130 -0.84 4.52 26.71
C GLU A 130 -2.01 4.67 25.73
N SER A 131 -2.88 5.67 25.94
CA SER A 131 -4.04 5.91 25.07
C SER A 131 -3.66 6.36 23.65
N VAL A 132 -2.62 7.19 23.51
CA VAL A 132 -2.09 7.58 22.20
C VAL A 132 -1.44 6.39 21.50
N GLU A 133 -0.71 5.53 22.22
CA GLU A 133 -0.13 4.31 21.66
C GLU A 133 -1.23 3.36 21.16
N GLU A 134 -2.29 3.16 21.95
CA GLU A 134 -3.46 2.35 21.56
C GLU A 134 -4.15 2.92 20.30
N ALA A 135 -4.44 4.22 20.29
CA ALA A 135 -5.03 4.90 19.14
C ALA A 135 -4.09 4.83 17.90
N SER A 136 -2.77 4.85 18.10
CA SER A 136 -1.79 4.75 17.02
C SER A 136 -1.88 3.40 16.33
N VAL A 137 -1.97 2.33 17.11
CA VAL A 137 -2.11 0.96 16.59
C VAL A 137 -3.44 0.81 15.84
N GLU A 138 -4.53 1.36 16.38
CA GLU A 138 -5.84 1.29 15.72
C GLU A 138 -5.83 2.00 14.35
N GLN A 139 -5.30 3.22 14.29
CA GLN A 139 -5.21 3.99 13.04
C GLN A 139 -4.25 3.32 12.05
N MET A 140 -3.11 2.80 12.52
CA MET A 140 -2.17 2.04 11.71
C MET A 140 -2.86 0.83 11.07
N SER A 141 -3.63 0.06 11.83
CA SER A 141 -4.37 -1.10 11.33
C SER A 141 -5.38 -0.70 10.26
N LYS A 142 -6.13 0.40 10.47
CA LYS A 142 -7.12 0.91 9.50
C LYS A 142 -6.51 1.23 8.14
N LEU A 143 -5.34 1.87 8.11
CA LEU A 143 -4.65 2.19 6.86
C LEU A 143 -3.88 1.02 6.23
N MET A 144 -3.46 0.04 7.03
CA MET A 144 -2.74 -1.14 6.52
C MET A 144 -3.68 -2.13 5.81
N LYS A 145 -4.94 -2.24 6.23
CA LYS A 145 -5.97 -3.12 5.62
C LYS A 145 -6.02 -3.08 4.08
N PRO A 146 -6.20 -1.91 3.41
CA PRO A 146 -6.25 -1.84 1.95
C PRO A 146 -4.93 -2.21 1.27
N ILE A 147 -3.78 -2.06 1.96
CA ILE A 147 -2.48 -2.50 1.46
C ILE A 147 -2.38 -4.02 1.54
N ASP A 148 -2.79 -4.61 2.67
CA ASP A 148 -2.74 -6.06 2.88
C ASP A 148 -3.65 -6.83 1.90
N TYR A 149 -4.82 -6.28 1.53
CA TYR A 149 -5.65 -6.89 0.49
C TYR A 149 -4.92 -7.01 -0.87
N LEU A 150 -4.04 -6.06 -1.18
CA LEU A 150 -3.24 -6.11 -2.41
C LEU A 150 -2.19 -7.23 -2.35
N SER A 151 -1.63 -7.51 -1.18
CA SER A 151 -0.77 -8.67 -0.92
C SER A 151 -1.51 -9.98 -1.13
N ILE A 152 -2.75 -10.08 -0.62
CA ILE A 152 -3.60 -11.26 -0.79
C ILE A 152 -3.86 -11.52 -2.27
N ILE A 153 -4.24 -10.50 -3.04
CA ILE A 153 -4.46 -10.64 -4.48
C ILE A 153 -3.16 -11.04 -5.20
N GLY A 154 -2.03 -10.42 -4.85
CA GLY A 154 -0.73 -10.73 -5.42
C GLY A 154 -0.27 -12.18 -5.16
N ALA A 155 -0.57 -12.73 -3.98
CA ALA A 155 -0.22 -14.10 -3.62
C ALA A 155 -1.24 -15.15 -4.14
N SER A 156 -2.53 -14.83 -4.15
CA SER A 156 -3.59 -15.76 -4.54
C SER A 156 -3.81 -15.83 -6.05
N SER A 157 -3.54 -14.76 -6.80
CA SER A 157 -3.73 -14.74 -8.27
C SER A 157 -2.92 -15.81 -9.03
N PRO A 158 -1.62 -16.02 -8.75
CA PRO A 158 -0.85 -17.11 -9.38
C PRO A 158 -1.35 -18.49 -8.98
N MET A 159 -1.79 -18.66 -7.73
CA MET A 159 -2.34 -19.92 -7.24
C MET A 159 -3.65 -20.29 -7.97
N LEU A 160 -4.50 -19.29 -8.25
CA LEU A 160 -5.69 -19.47 -9.10
C LEU A 160 -5.33 -19.80 -10.56
N GLY A 161 -4.30 -19.16 -11.11
CA GLY A 161 -3.78 -19.49 -12.43
C GLY A 161 -3.31 -20.95 -12.53
N LEU A 162 -2.55 -21.42 -11.52
CA LEU A 162 -2.12 -22.81 -11.41
C LEU A 162 -3.31 -23.78 -11.26
N LEU A 163 -4.33 -23.41 -10.47
CA LEU A 163 -5.56 -24.22 -10.39
C LEU A 163 -6.24 -24.34 -11.77
N GLY A 164 -6.22 -23.28 -12.56
CA GLY A 164 -6.67 -23.27 -13.94
C GLY A 164 -5.93 -24.27 -14.83
N THR A 165 -4.60 -24.41 -14.67
CA THR A 165 -3.84 -25.40 -15.46
C THR A 165 -4.20 -26.82 -15.10
N VAL A 166 -4.33 -27.10 -13.80
CA VAL A 166 -4.73 -28.42 -13.32
C VAL A 166 -6.13 -28.76 -13.87
N SER A 167 -7.06 -27.81 -13.84
CA SER A 167 -8.40 -28.00 -14.40
C SER A 167 -8.37 -28.25 -15.90
N GLY A 168 -7.59 -27.49 -16.67
CA GLY A 168 -7.46 -27.68 -18.12
C GLY A 168 -6.80 -29.01 -18.51
N MET A 169 -5.76 -29.43 -17.76
CA MET A 169 -5.13 -30.73 -17.96
C MET A 169 -6.07 -31.89 -17.64
N ILE A 170 -6.88 -31.79 -16.57
CA ILE A 170 -7.90 -32.80 -16.24
C ILE A 170 -8.91 -32.94 -17.39
N LYS A 171 -9.39 -31.82 -17.96
CA LYS A 171 -10.30 -31.84 -19.12
C LYS A 171 -9.63 -32.48 -20.34
N ALA A 172 -8.35 -32.18 -20.59
CA ALA A 172 -7.60 -32.74 -21.71
C ALA A 172 -7.49 -34.28 -21.60
N PHE A 173 -7.12 -34.80 -20.43
CA PHE A 173 -7.03 -36.25 -20.19
C PHE A 173 -8.40 -36.95 -20.23
N HIS A 174 -9.45 -36.32 -19.69
CA HIS A 174 -10.81 -36.86 -19.78
C HIS A 174 -11.29 -36.96 -21.23
N THR A 175 -11.01 -35.93 -22.05
CA THR A 175 -11.35 -35.92 -23.48
C THR A 175 -10.63 -37.03 -24.23
N MET A 176 -9.33 -37.23 -23.93
CA MET A 176 -8.54 -38.32 -24.50
C MET A 176 -9.07 -39.70 -24.11
N GLY A 177 -9.50 -39.88 -22.85
CA GLY A 177 -10.08 -41.14 -22.38
C GLY A 177 -11.44 -41.46 -23.02
N ALA A 178 -12.25 -40.44 -23.33
CA ALA A 178 -13.58 -40.61 -23.92
C ALA A 178 -13.58 -40.76 -25.45
N LEU A 179 -12.71 -40.02 -26.16
CA LEU A 179 -12.70 -39.93 -27.63
C LEU A 179 -11.51 -40.66 -28.27
N GLY A 180 -10.59 -41.22 -27.46
CA GLY A 180 -9.32 -41.76 -27.93
C GLY A 180 -8.37 -40.67 -28.44
N MET A 181 -7.25 -41.06 -29.08
CA MET A 181 -6.27 -40.12 -29.66
C MET A 181 -6.77 -39.39 -30.93
N GLY A 182 -8.05 -39.54 -31.31
CA GLY A 182 -8.54 -39.19 -32.65
C GLY A 182 -8.73 -37.71 -32.97
N LYS A 183 -8.60 -36.79 -31.99
CA LYS A 183 -8.76 -35.33 -32.21
C LYS A 183 -7.70 -34.52 -31.46
N PRO A 184 -6.48 -34.38 -32.00
CA PRO A 184 -5.41 -33.60 -31.39
C PRO A 184 -5.76 -32.11 -31.25
N GLU A 185 -6.66 -31.56 -32.07
CA GLU A 185 -7.09 -30.16 -31.98
C GLU A 185 -7.80 -29.85 -30.66
N LEU A 186 -8.64 -30.77 -30.17
CA LEU A 186 -9.35 -30.60 -28.89
C LEU A 186 -8.39 -30.68 -27.71
N LEU A 187 -7.36 -31.52 -27.79
CA LEU A 187 -6.33 -31.62 -26.77
C LEU A 187 -5.54 -30.30 -26.70
N ALA A 188 -5.09 -29.80 -27.86
CA ALA A 188 -4.37 -28.53 -27.96
C ALA A 188 -5.20 -27.34 -27.43
N ALA A 189 -6.51 -27.32 -27.68
CA ALA A 189 -7.40 -26.29 -27.16
C ALA A 189 -7.46 -26.26 -25.61
N ASN A 190 -7.60 -27.42 -24.96
CA ASN A 190 -7.65 -27.52 -23.49
C ASN A 190 -6.32 -27.15 -22.82
N ILE A 191 -5.19 -27.52 -23.44
CA ILE A 191 -3.86 -27.12 -22.95
C ILE A 191 -3.66 -25.61 -23.17
N GLY A 192 -4.12 -25.06 -24.28
CA GLY A 192 -4.12 -23.62 -24.54
C GLY A 192 -4.92 -22.83 -23.49
N GLU A 193 -6.13 -23.31 -23.14
CA GLU A 193 -6.95 -22.75 -22.04
C GLU A 193 -6.16 -22.70 -20.72
N ALA A 194 -5.50 -23.81 -20.35
CA ALA A 194 -4.67 -23.89 -19.16
C ALA A 194 -3.55 -22.84 -19.14
N LEU A 195 -2.80 -22.71 -20.23
CA LEU A 195 -1.66 -21.78 -20.33
C LEU A 195 -2.10 -20.31 -20.26
N ILE A 196 -3.20 -19.95 -20.95
CA ILE A 196 -3.75 -18.59 -20.93
C ILE A 196 -4.17 -18.19 -19.50
N THR A 197 -4.76 -19.13 -18.76
CA THR A 197 -5.21 -18.87 -17.38
C THR A 197 -4.03 -18.57 -16.45
N THR A 198 -2.90 -19.28 -16.63
CA THR A 198 -1.67 -19.00 -15.86
C THR A 198 -1.04 -17.67 -16.23
N ALA A 199 -0.91 -17.40 -17.54
CA ALA A 199 -0.36 -16.14 -18.01
C ALA A 199 -1.16 -14.96 -17.45
N THR A 200 -2.49 -15.05 -17.46
CA THR A 200 -3.40 -14.04 -16.90
C THR A 200 -3.19 -13.86 -15.40
N GLY A 201 -3.10 -14.97 -14.64
CA GLY A 201 -2.86 -14.92 -13.20
C GLY A 201 -1.54 -14.23 -12.83
N LEU A 202 -0.48 -14.44 -13.62
CA LEU A 202 0.81 -13.77 -13.44
C LEU A 202 0.76 -12.29 -13.83
N ILE A 203 0.08 -11.95 -14.94
CA ILE A 203 -0.10 -10.55 -15.39
C ILE A 203 -0.81 -9.71 -14.33
N ILE A 204 -1.72 -10.30 -13.53
CA ILE A 204 -2.38 -9.61 -12.41
C ILE A 204 -1.49 -9.57 -11.16
N ALA A 205 -0.78 -10.66 -10.86
CA ALA A 205 0.00 -10.78 -9.63
C ALA A 205 1.22 -9.84 -9.57
N ILE A 206 1.93 -9.70 -10.69
CA ILE A 206 3.14 -8.87 -10.78
C ILE A 206 2.87 -7.40 -10.41
N PRO A 207 1.90 -6.70 -11.04
CA PRO A 207 1.59 -5.32 -10.68
C PRO A 207 1.00 -5.22 -9.26
N ALA A 208 0.14 -6.15 -8.83
CA ALA A 208 -0.40 -6.15 -7.47
C ALA A 208 0.71 -6.16 -6.41
N MET A 209 1.69 -7.06 -6.56
CA MET A 209 2.85 -7.15 -5.65
C MET A 209 3.73 -5.90 -5.71
N PHE A 210 3.98 -5.37 -6.90
CA PHE A 210 4.78 -4.16 -7.06
C PHE A 210 4.17 -2.97 -6.28
N PHE A 211 2.87 -2.73 -6.47
CA PHE A 211 2.16 -1.67 -5.76
C PHE A 211 2.06 -1.94 -4.25
N PHE A 212 1.89 -3.20 -3.83
CA PHE A 212 1.90 -3.56 -2.41
C PHE A 212 3.21 -3.14 -1.74
N PHE A 213 4.37 -3.51 -2.31
CA PHE A 213 5.65 -3.13 -1.73
C PHE A 213 5.90 -1.62 -1.78
N PHE A 214 5.45 -0.95 -2.84
CA PHE A 214 5.55 0.51 -2.95
C PHE A 214 4.77 1.23 -1.85
N PHE A 215 3.48 0.88 -1.68
CA PHE A 215 2.63 1.48 -0.66
C PHE A 215 3.07 1.10 0.75
N LYS A 216 3.47 -0.15 0.99
CA LYS A 216 4.00 -0.59 2.30
C LYS A 216 5.22 0.22 2.74
N LYS A 217 6.15 0.50 1.83
CA LYS A 217 7.32 1.35 2.13
C LYS A 217 6.92 2.80 2.47
N GLY A 218 5.98 3.37 1.70
CA GLY A 218 5.45 4.72 1.98
C GLY A 218 4.74 4.80 3.32
N PHE A 219 3.95 3.79 3.66
CA PHE A 219 3.24 3.66 4.92
C PHE A 219 4.21 3.55 6.11
N GLN A 220 5.21 2.66 6.03
CA GLN A 220 6.24 2.52 7.08
C GLN A 220 7.01 3.82 7.33
N LYS A 221 7.34 4.56 6.26
CA LYS A 221 7.98 5.87 6.39
C LYS A 221 7.09 6.85 7.15
N THR A 222 5.79 6.88 6.82
CA THR A 222 4.81 7.76 7.49
C THR A 222 4.66 7.39 8.96
N LEU A 223 4.60 6.10 9.29
CA LEU A 223 4.52 5.61 10.65
C LEU A 223 5.74 6.00 11.50
N ALA A 224 6.95 5.90 10.92
CA ALA A 224 8.16 6.31 11.61
C ALA A 224 8.18 7.83 11.91
N THR A 225 7.70 8.65 10.98
CA THR A 225 7.53 10.09 11.21
C THR A 225 6.45 10.39 12.24
N LEU A 226 5.33 9.66 12.22
CA LEU A 226 4.26 9.77 13.20
C LEU A 226 4.79 9.51 14.62
N GLY A 227 5.47 8.38 14.83
CA GLY A 227 6.02 8.02 16.15
C GLY A 227 7.02 9.04 16.67
N ARG A 228 7.86 9.60 15.78
CA ARG A 228 8.80 10.67 16.16
C ARG A 228 8.07 11.94 16.60
N ASN A 229 7.08 12.39 15.84
CA ASN A 229 6.32 13.60 16.15
C ASN A 229 5.50 13.44 17.45
N MET A 230 4.96 12.25 17.70
CA MET A 230 4.31 11.93 18.97
C MET A 230 5.29 12.01 20.13
N GLY A 231 6.49 11.45 19.97
CA GLY A 231 7.56 11.56 20.96
C GLY A 231 7.90 13.00 21.33
N PHE A 232 7.98 13.89 20.33
CA PHE A 232 8.21 15.32 20.56
C PHE A 232 7.08 16.00 21.34
N LEU A 233 5.81 15.67 21.07
CA LEU A 233 4.70 16.21 21.85
C LEU A 233 4.69 15.71 23.29
N PHE A 234 5.05 14.44 23.51
CA PHE A 234 5.18 13.91 24.87
C PHE A 234 6.31 14.57 25.65
N ASP A 235 7.46 14.77 25.01
CA ASP A 235 8.59 15.46 25.62
C ASP A 235 8.23 16.91 25.97
N ALA A 236 7.57 17.62 25.05
CA ALA A 236 7.08 18.98 25.30
C ALA A 236 6.04 19.05 26.44
N LEU A 237 5.15 18.06 26.51
CA LEU A 237 4.13 17.97 27.56
C LEU A 237 4.74 17.65 28.94
N GLN A 238 5.80 16.83 28.99
CA GLN A 238 6.47 16.43 30.24
C GLN A 238 7.45 17.50 30.75
N THR A 239 8.26 18.08 29.85
CA THR A 239 9.31 19.04 30.21
C THR A 239 8.80 20.48 30.26
N GLY A 240 7.68 20.78 29.59
CA GLY A 240 7.18 22.14 29.42
C GLY A 240 8.11 23.04 28.58
N LYS A 241 9.07 22.44 27.85
CA LYS A 241 10.02 23.12 26.97
C LYS A 241 9.81 22.66 25.53
N GLU A 242 10.29 23.45 24.58
CA GLU A 242 10.29 23.03 23.18
C GLU A 242 11.24 21.83 23.01
N PRO A 243 10.86 20.80 22.22
CA PRO A 243 11.75 19.69 21.96
C PRO A 243 12.99 20.18 21.22
N ILE A 244 14.17 19.65 21.58
CA ILE A 244 15.48 20.03 21.02
C ILE A 244 15.49 20.04 19.47
N SER A 245 14.68 19.19 18.83
CA SER A 245 14.56 19.12 17.37
C SER A 245 13.88 20.31 16.71
N PHE A 246 13.18 21.15 17.47
CA PHE A 246 12.48 22.35 17.00
C PHE A 246 13.05 23.65 17.58
N MET A 247 14.10 23.55 18.41
CA MET A 247 14.82 24.71 18.93
C MET A 247 15.66 25.34 17.81
N ASP A 248 15.64 26.67 17.73
CA ASP A 248 16.53 27.43 16.85
C ASP A 248 18.00 27.26 17.29
N LEU A 249 18.94 27.44 16.36
CA LEU A 249 20.39 27.29 16.62
C LEU A 249 20.87 28.13 17.82
N GLU A 250 20.33 29.34 18.01
CA GLU A 250 20.62 30.20 19.17
C GLU A 250 20.14 29.58 20.50
N ALA A 251 19.00 28.88 20.50
CA ALA A 251 18.47 28.21 21.70
C ALA A 251 19.25 26.92 22.04
N LEU A 252 19.85 26.28 21.04
CA LEU A 252 20.76 25.14 21.22
C LEU A 252 22.12 25.58 21.76
N GLU A 253 22.69 26.66 21.21
CA GLU A 253 23.96 27.22 21.69
C GLU A 253 23.84 27.78 23.12
N ALA A 254 22.67 28.29 23.52
CA ALA A 254 22.42 28.73 24.89
C ALA A 254 22.39 27.58 25.92
N LEU A 255 22.16 26.33 25.51
CA LEU A 255 22.18 25.15 26.38
C LEU A 255 23.58 24.55 26.57
N ASP A 256 24.51 24.79 25.64
CA ASP A 256 25.93 24.36 25.75
C ASP A 256 26.79 25.38 26.54
N GLY A 257 26.22 26.56 26.86
CA GLY A 257 26.89 27.66 27.55
C GLY A 257 26.70 27.75 29.07
N GLU A 258 25.90 26.85 29.67
CA GLU A 258 25.77 26.66 31.14
C GLU A 258 26.62 25.49 31.65
#